data_AF-A0A1Q6U9X0-F1
#
_entry.id   AF-A0A1Q6U9X0-F1
#
_cell.length_a   1.000
_cell.length_b   1.000
_cell.length_c   1.000
_cell.angle_alpha   90.00
_cell.angle_beta   90.00
_cell.angle_gamma   90.00
#
_symmetry.space_group_name_H-M   'P 1'
#
loop_
_entity.id
_entity.type
_entity.pdbx_description
1 polymer ?
#
loop_
_entity_poly.entity_id
_entity_poly.type
_entity_poly.pdbx_seq_one_letter_code
_entity_poly.pdbx_strand_id
1 'polypeptide(L)'
;MTSSKYKIGIDFHGVITASPAFFRDFTALAFDRDYEVFVISGGPYLVVKNFLDSWKIRYNNIFSLIDHFASRGQVKYFPNGNFKVPDELWDKAKAEYCLQNGIDIQIDDTPGYGASFSTPFCCYNPENRTCEVGGKVIDFNASPEQSLREVEEFLSRKH
;
A
#
# COMPACT_ATOMS: atom_id res chain seq x y z
N MET A 1 -25.09 3.32 4.61
CA MET A 1 -23.67 2.91 4.61
C MET A 1 -22.92 4.03 5.30
N THR A 2 -22.37 3.78 6.49
CA THR A 2 -21.44 4.71 7.11
C THR A 2 -20.16 4.68 6.28
N SER A 3 -19.70 5.84 5.81
CA SER A 3 -18.39 5.94 5.15
C SER A 3 -17.32 5.53 6.15
N SER A 4 -16.36 4.71 5.73
CA SER A 4 -15.16 4.42 6.53
C SER A 4 -14.48 5.72 6.93
N LYS A 5 -13.83 5.75 8.10
CA LYS A 5 -13.19 6.97 8.57
C LYS A 5 -11.92 7.32 7.78
N TYR A 6 -11.08 6.33 7.44
CA TYR A 6 -9.94 6.49 6.54
C TYR A 6 -9.70 5.24 5.69
N LYS A 7 -9.06 5.40 4.53
CA LYS A 7 -8.60 4.34 3.64
C LYS A 7 -7.09 4.38 3.48
N ILE A 8 -6.40 3.32 3.88
CA ILE A 8 -4.94 3.21 3.89
C ILE A 8 -4.51 2.22 2.81
N GLY A 9 -3.69 2.69 1.87
CA GLY A 9 -2.99 1.84 0.92
C GLY A 9 -1.62 1.44 1.47
N ILE A 10 -1.24 0.17 1.31
CA ILE A 10 0.04 -0.37 1.78
C ILE A 10 0.67 -1.20 0.66
N ASP A 11 1.91 -0.90 0.29
CA ASP A 11 2.66 -1.75 -0.63
C ASP A 11 2.94 -3.12 -0.02
N PHE A 12 2.98 -4.14 -0.86
CA PHE A 12 3.25 -5.48 -0.40
C PHE A 12 4.76 -5.75 -0.26
N HIS A 13 5.51 -5.54 -1.34
CA HIS A 13 6.94 -5.81 -1.37
C HIS A 13 7.69 -4.68 -0.68
N GLY A 14 8.75 -4.98 0.08
CA GLY A 14 9.54 -3.96 0.77
C GLY A 14 8.87 -3.27 1.97
N VAL A 15 7.54 -3.31 2.07
CA VAL A 15 6.77 -2.78 3.20
C VAL A 15 6.19 -3.92 4.05
N ILE A 16 5.09 -4.57 3.61
CA ILE A 16 4.49 -5.69 4.35
C ILE A 16 5.47 -6.84 4.52
N THR A 17 6.17 -7.24 3.44
CA THR A 17 7.11 -8.37 3.51
C THR A 17 8.33 -8.07 4.37
N ALA A 18 8.68 -6.79 4.59
CA ALA A 18 9.81 -6.40 5.44
C ALA A 18 9.47 -6.46 6.93
N SER A 19 8.21 -6.25 7.31
CA SER A 19 7.78 -6.32 8.72
C SER A 19 6.36 -6.91 8.88
N PRO A 20 6.15 -8.19 8.52
CA PRO A 20 4.81 -8.75 8.43
C PRO A 20 4.10 -8.86 9.78
N ALA A 21 4.84 -9.11 10.87
CA ALA A 21 4.27 -9.10 12.22
C ALA A 21 3.76 -7.71 12.63
N PHE A 22 4.51 -6.65 12.30
CA PHE A 22 4.08 -5.28 12.54
C PHE A 22 2.81 -4.96 11.75
N PHE A 23 2.80 -5.25 10.45
CA PHE A 23 1.66 -4.93 9.59
C PHE A 23 0.42 -5.78 9.89
N ARG A 24 0.57 -6.99 10.45
CA ARG A 24 -0.55 -7.75 11.02
C ARG A 24 -1.25 -6.97 12.13
N ASP A 25 -0.49 -6.47 13.09
CA ASP A 25 -1.04 -5.77 14.25
C ASP A 25 -1.53 -4.36 13.87
N PHE A 26 -0.81 -3.67 12.99
CA PHE A 26 -1.21 -2.35 12.44
C PHE A 26 -2.54 -2.42 11.71
N THR A 27 -2.71 -3.39 10.81
CA THR A 27 -3.96 -3.54 10.05
C THR A 27 -5.12 -4.02 10.93
N ALA A 28 -4.86 -4.87 11.93
CA ALA A 28 -5.88 -5.23 12.90
C ALA A 28 -6.42 -3.99 13.65
N LEU A 29 -5.53 -3.11 14.12
CA LEU A 29 -5.90 -1.85 14.77
C LEU A 29 -6.64 -0.90 13.83
N ALA A 30 -6.25 -0.82 12.55
CA ALA A 30 -6.96 -0.02 11.55
C ALA A 30 -8.41 -0.50 11.38
N PHE A 31 -8.63 -1.81 11.30
CA PHE A 31 -9.98 -2.39 11.26
C PHE A 31 -10.80 -2.09 12.52
N ASP A 32 -10.19 -2.18 13.69
CA ASP A 32 -10.86 -1.89 14.96
C ASP A 32 -11.28 -0.40 15.08
N ARG A 33 -10.71 0.48 14.23
CA ARG A 33 -11.05 1.90 14.11
C ARG A 33 -11.97 2.23 12.91
N ASP A 34 -12.54 1.22 12.25
CA ASP A 34 -13.39 1.36 11.06
C ASP A 34 -12.66 1.99 9.84
N TYR A 35 -11.39 1.62 9.67
CA TYR A 35 -10.58 1.99 8.49
C TYR A 35 -10.59 0.87 7.47
N GLU A 36 -10.45 1.24 6.20
CA GLU A 36 -10.23 0.28 5.12
C GLU A 36 -8.74 0.18 4.80
N VAL A 37 -8.25 -1.05 4.59
CA VAL A 37 -6.86 -1.33 4.21
C VAL A 37 -6.84 -1.94 2.80
N PHE A 38 -6.06 -1.32 1.91
CA PHE A 38 -5.85 -1.77 0.54
C PHE A 38 -4.40 -2.21 0.39
N VAL A 39 -4.18 -3.49 0.08
CA VAL A 39 -2.83 -3.97 -0.24
C VAL A 39 -2.60 -3.79 -1.73
N ILE A 40 -1.56 -3.06 -2.10
CA ILE A 40 -1.21 -2.79 -3.50
C ILE A 40 0.10 -3.51 -3.81
N SER A 41 0.21 -4.18 -4.94
CA SER A 41 1.38 -5.01 -5.24
C SER A 41 1.67 -5.12 -6.73
N GLY A 42 2.97 -5.11 -7.08
CA GLY A 42 3.44 -5.55 -8.39
C GLY A 42 3.28 -7.06 -8.64
N GLY A 43 3.15 -7.86 -7.59
CA GLY A 43 3.11 -9.32 -7.66
C GLY A 43 1.72 -9.90 -7.96
N PRO A 44 1.64 -11.20 -8.32
CA PRO A 44 0.37 -11.87 -8.62
C PRO A 44 -0.56 -11.93 -7.40
N TYR A 45 -1.87 -11.71 -7.61
CA TYR A 45 -2.87 -11.65 -6.56
C TYR A 45 -2.83 -12.87 -5.63
N LEU A 46 -2.77 -14.08 -6.18
CA LEU A 46 -2.78 -15.32 -5.37
C LEU A 46 -1.55 -15.43 -4.47
N VAL A 47 -0.38 -14.97 -4.92
CA VAL A 47 0.85 -15.00 -4.11
C VAL A 47 0.71 -14.03 -2.93
N VAL A 48 0.26 -12.81 -3.20
CA VAL A 48 0.01 -11.78 -2.18
C VAL A 48 -1.04 -12.28 -1.19
N LYS A 49 -2.18 -12.75 -1.67
CA LYS A 49 -3.28 -13.26 -0.85
C LYS A 49 -2.83 -14.38 0.08
N ASN A 50 -2.13 -15.39 -0.45
CA ASN A 50 -1.67 -16.52 0.36
C ASN A 50 -0.71 -16.07 1.46
N PHE A 51 0.16 -15.10 1.19
CA PHE A 51 1.03 -14.52 2.20
C PHE A 51 0.22 -13.82 3.30
N LEU A 52 -0.67 -12.90 2.92
CA LEU A 52 -1.50 -12.15 3.87
C LEU A 52 -2.33 -13.08 4.76
N ASP A 53 -2.95 -14.11 4.17
CA ASP A 53 -3.74 -15.11 4.87
C ASP A 53 -2.88 -15.92 5.87
N SER A 54 -1.68 -16.35 5.46
CA SER A 54 -0.75 -17.10 6.32
C SER A 54 -0.28 -16.31 7.55
N TRP A 55 -0.14 -14.99 7.39
CA TRP A 55 0.24 -14.06 8.46
C TRP A 55 -0.96 -13.50 9.23
N LYS A 56 -2.20 -13.81 8.79
CA LYS A 56 -3.45 -13.28 9.33
C LYS A 56 -3.51 -11.75 9.29
N ILE A 57 -2.94 -11.14 8.24
CA ILE A 57 -2.99 -9.69 8.00
C ILE A 57 -4.38 -9.35 7.46
N ARG A 58 -5.06 -8.36 8.06
CA ARG A 58 -6.41 -7.96 7.64
C ARG A 58 -6.32 -6.96 6.47
N TYR A 59 -7.20 -7.09 5.49
CA TYR A 59 -7.29 -6.19 4.32
C TYR A 59 -8.71 -6.22 3.75
N ASN A 60 -9.11 -5.12 3.10
CA ASN A 60 -10.38 -4.97 2.39
C ASN A 60 -10.24 -5.41 0.94
N ASN A 61 -9.12 -5.09 0.29
CA ASN A 61 -8.87 -5.47 -1.09
C ASN A 61 -7.37 -5.63 -1.38
N ILE A 62 -7.05 -6.41 -2.43
CA ILE A 62 -5.71 -6.53 -3.01
C ILE A 62 -5.76 -6.01 -4.44
N PHE A 63 -4.92 -5.03 -4.75
CA PHE A 63 -4.68 -4.58 -6.11
C PHE A 63 -3.37 -5.15 -6.63
N SER A 64 -3.46 -6.14 -7.51
CA SER A 64 -2.30 -6.71 -8.23
C SER A 64 -2.14 -6.01 -9.59
N LEU A 65 -1.04 -5.29 -9.77
CA LEU A 65 -0.73 -4.58 -11.01
C LEU A 65 -0.60 -5.56 -12.18
N ILE A 66 0.12 -6.67 -11.97
CA ILE A 66 0.33 -7.67 -13.03
C ILE A 66 -0.99 -8.28 -13.47
N ASP A 67 -1.88 -8.66 -12.55
CA ASP A 67 -3.17 -9.27 -12.90
C ASP A 67 -4.11 -8.24 -13.54
N HIS A 68 -4.07 -7.00 -13.06
CA HIS A 68 -4.81 -5.89 -13.62
C HIS A 68 -4.45 -5.65 -15.10
N PHE A 69 -3.15 -5.52 -15.41
CA PHE A 69 -2.72 -5.31 -16.79
C PHE A 69 -2.88 -6.56 -17.66
N ALA A 70 -2.70 -7.76 -17.08
CA ALA A 70 -2.90 -9.02 -17.79
C ALA A 70 -4.35 -9.17 -18.26
N SER A 71 -5.32 -8.85 -17.39
CA SER A 71 -6.74 -8.89 -17.72
C SER A 71 -7.16 -7.97 -18.87
N ARG A 72 -6.33 -6.96 -19.19
CA ARG A 72 -6.54 -6.01 -20.29
C ARG A 72 -5.68 -6.29 -21.52
N GLY A 73 -4.92 -7.39 -21.53
CA GLY A 73 -3.99 -7.71 -22.62
C GLY A 73 -2.83 -6.71 -22.73
N GLN A 74 -2.49 -6.02 -21.64
CA GLN A 74 -1.43 -4.98 -21.60
C GLN A 74 -0.08 -5.53 -21.11
N VAL A 75 0.02 -6.84 -20.92
CA VAL A 75 1.24 -7.52 -20.48
C VAL A 75 1.84 -8.27 -21.66
N LYS A 76 3.12 -7.99 -21.94
CA LYS A 76 3.93 -8.79 -22.85
C LYS A 76 4.69 -9.84 -22.04
N TYR A 77 4.38 -11.12 -22.25
CA TYR A 77 5.14 -12.22 -21.68
C TYR A 77 6.28 -12.64 -22.62
N PHE A 78 7.43 -12.96 -22.03
CA PHE A 78 8.62 -13.43 -22.74
C PHE A 78 8.81 -14.94 -22.53
N PRO A 79 9.49 -15.66 -23.45
CA PRO A 79 9.68 -17.11 -23.34
C PRO A 79 10.41 -17.57 -22.07
N ASN A 80 11.17 -16.69 -21.43
CA ASN A 80 11.89 -16.96 -20.18
C ASN A 80 11.02 -16.78 -18.91
N GLY A 81 9.72 -16.52 -19.07
CA GLY A 81 8.81 -16.26 -17.96
C GLY A 81 8.79 -14.82 -17.45
N ASN A 82 9.66 -13.94 -17.97
CA ASN A 82 9.59 -12.51 -17.65
C ASN A 82 8.35 -11.89 -18.31
N PHE A 83 7.95 -10.73 -17.81
CA PHE A 83 6.91 -9.92 -18.40
C PHE A 83 7.33 -8.46 -18.51
N LYS A 84 6.64 -7.70 -19.38
CA LYS A 84 6.75 -6.25 -19.44
C LYS A 84 5.37 -5.62 -19.60
N VAL A 85 5.11 -4.62 -18.79
CA VAL A 85 4.06 -3.61 -18.98
C VAL A 85 4.79 -2.31 -19.39
N PRO A 86 4.22 -1.46 -20.26
CA PRO A 86 4.80 -0.15 -20.53
C PRO A 86 5.08 0.62 -19.24
N ASP A 87 6.30 1.13 -19.10
CA ASP A 87 6.80 1.72 -17.85
C ASP A 87 5.89 2.87 -17.37
N GLU A 88 5.40 3.71 -18.29
CA GLU A 88 4.44 4.79 -17.96
C GLU A 88 3.14 4.28 -17.31
N LEU A 89 2.61 3.14 -17.77
CA LEU A 89 1.41 2.54 -17.17
C LEU A 89 1.73 1.97 -15.80
N TRP A 90 2.87 1.28 -15.69
CA TRP A 90 3.29 0.63 -14.46
C TRP A 90 3.55 1.65 -13.34
N ASP A 91 4.29 2.70 -13.63
CA ASP A 91 4.72 3.72 -12.68
C ASP A 91 3.56 4.59 -12.16
N LYS A 92 2.46 4.68 -12.92
CA LYS A 92 1.24 5.42 -12.52
C LYS A 92 0.17 4.53 -11.89
N ALA A 93 0.23 3.21 -12.07
CA ALA A 93 -0.85 2.29 -11.71
C ALA A 93 -1.29 2.40 -10.24
N LYS A 94 -0.33 2.45 -9.31
CA LYS A 94 -0.64 2.56 -7.87
C LYS A 94 -1.29 3.90 -7.55
N ALA A 95 -0.78 4.98 -8.11
CA ALA A 95 -1.31 6.32 -7.91
C ALA A 95 -2.74 6.47 -8.47
N GLU A 96 -2.98 5.97 -9.68
CA GLU A 96 -4.30 5.97 -10.32
C GLU A 96 -5.30 5.14 -9.51
N TYR A 97 -4.89 3.96 -9.04
CA TYR A 97 -5.73 3.13 -8.18
C TYR A 97 -6.08 3.85 -6.88
N CYS A 98 -5.12 4.51 -6.23
CA CYS A 98 -5.35 5.27 -5.01
C CYS A 98 -6.35 6.41 -5.24
N LEU A 99 -6.21 7.16 -6.33
CA LEU A 99 -7.12 8.23 -6.69
C LEU A 99 -8.54 7.72 -6.97
N GLN A 100 -8.67 6.65 -7.76
CA GLN A 100 -9.96 6.08 -8.16
C GLN A 100 -10.74 5.48 -6.99
N ASN A 101 -10.05 4.95 -5.97
CA ASN A 101 -10.68 4.31 -4.81
C ASN A 101 -10.81 5.24 -3.59
N GLY A 102 -10.33 6.48 -3.71
CA GLY A 102 -10.32 7.45 -2.61
C GLY A 102 -9.45 7.01 -1.44
N ILE A 103 -8.27 6.44 -1.73
CA ILE A 103 -7.28 6.11 -0.71
C ILE A 103 -6.70 7.42 -0.15
N ASP A 104 -6.66 7.54 1.17
CA ASP A 104 -6.28 8.76 1.89
C ASP A 104 -4.76 8.91 2.05
N ILE A 105 -4.05 7.79 2.10
CA ILE A 105 -2.59 7.70 2.19
C ILE A 105 -2.10 6.37 1.60
N GLN A 106 -1.00 6.41 0.84
CA GLN A 106 -0.28 5.22 0.37
C GLN A 106 1.06 5.11 1.09
N ILE A 107 1.34 3.97 1.70
CA ILE A 107 2.63 3.61 2.29
C ILE A 107 3.38 2.72 1.29
N ASP A 108 4.55 3.14 0.83
CA ASP A 108 5.28 2.47 -0.25
C ASP A 108 6.78 2.76 -0.14
N ASP A 109 7.63 1.78 -0.43
CA ASP A 109 9.08 1.91 -0.27
C ASP A 109 9.80 2.40 -1.52
N THR A 110 9.08 2.59 -2.64
CA THR A 110 9.69 2.98 -3.92
C THR A 110 9.66 4.50 -4.12
N PRO A 111 10.77 5.24 -3.91
CA PRO A 111 10.72 6.71 -3.90
C PRO A 111 10.35 7.32 -5.25
N GLY A 112 10.72 6.64 -6.35
CA GLY A 112 10.41 7.07 -7.71
C GLY A 112 8.92 7.14 -8.02
N TYR A 113 8.08 6.38 -7.31
CA TYR A 113 6.64 6.40 -7.51
C TYR A 113 5.96 7.65 -6.96
N GLY A 114 6.53 8.28 -5.93
CA GLY A 114 5.91 9.43 -5.26
C GLY A 114 5.54 10.58 -6.20
N ALA A 115 6.27 10.78 -7.30
CA ALA A 115 5.99 11.81 -8.30
C ALA A 115 4.64 11.63 -9.04
N SER A 116 4.12 10.40 -9.10
CA SER A 116 2.85 10.08 -9.75
C SER A 116 1.63 10.30 -8.84
N PHE A 117 1.83 10.46 -7.53
CA PHE A 117 0.75 10.46 -6.55
C PHE A 117 0.21 11.86 -6.25
N SER A 118 -1.11 12.03 -6.39
CA SER A 118 -1.86 13.12 -5.75
C SER A 118 -2.33 12.74 -4.34
N THR A 119 -2.53 11.45 -4.07
CA THR A 119 -2.75 10.91 -2.73
C THR A 119 -1.46 11.08 -1.91
N PRO A 120 -1.52 11.46 -0.63
CA PRO A 120 -0.35 11.46 0.24
C PRO A 120 0.47 10.17 0.14
N PHE A 121 1.75 10.32 -0.20
CA PHE A 121 2.69 9.23 -0.37
C PHE A 121 3.66 9.21 0.82
N CYS A 122 3.53 8.20 1.66
CA CYS A 122 4.40 7.88 2.78
C CYS A 122 5.53 7.02 2.25
N CYS A 123 6.64 7.69 1.89
CA CYS A 123 7.83 7.05 1.34
C CYS A 123 8.54 6.26 2.44
N TYR A 124 8.21 4.98 2.56
CA TYR A 124 8.68 4.10 3.62
C TYR A 124 10.12 3.66 3.38
N ASN A 125 10.94 3.71 4.42
CA ASN A 125 12.28 3.17 4.40
C ASN A 125 12.30 1.89 5.24
N PRO A 126 12.54 0.71 4.64
CA PRO A 126 12.51 -0.56 5.37
C PRO A 126 13.67 -0.74 6.35
N GLU A 127 14.80 -0.07 6.14
CA GLU A 127 15.98 -0.20 7.00
C GLU A 127 15.77 0.46 8.35
N ASN A 128 15.26 1.69 8.33
CA ASN A 128 14.99 2.45 9.53
C ASN A 128 13.51 2.43 9.91
N ARG A 129 12.64 1.72 9.20
CA ARG A 129 11.19 1.60 9.43
C ARG A 129 10.54 2.94 9.76
N THR A 130 10.81 3.97 8.98
CA THR A 130 10.08 5.25 9.03
C THR A 130 9.55 5.59 7.66
N CYS A 131 8.61 6.53 7.57
CA CYS A 131 8.29 7.15 6.30
C CYS A 131 8.20 8.66 6.41
N GLU A 132 8.47 9.34 5.30
CA GLU A 132 8.23 10.77 5.18
C GLU A 132 6.95 11.02 4.36
N VAL A 133 6.07 11.89 4.87
CA VAL A 133 4.84 12.31 4.19
C VAL A 133 4.50 13.76 4.55
N GLY A 134 4.41 14.64 3.55
CA GLY A 134 4.00 16.03 3.73
C GLY A 134 4.85 16.81 4.76
N GLY A 135 6.16 16.56 4.80
CA GLY A 135 7.08 17.18 5.75
C GLY A 135 7.01 16.64 7.18
N LYS A 136 6.29 15.53 7.41
CA LYS A 136 6.30 14.78 8.66
C LYS A 136 7.00 13.44 8.48
N VAL A 137 7.60 12.95 9.56
CA VAL A 137 8.08 11.58 9.67
C VAL A 137 7.11 10.78 10.52
N ILE A 138 6.71 9.59 10.04
CA ILE A 138 5.94 8.60 10.79
C ILE A 138 6.89 7.46 11.16
N ASP A 139 6.95 7.08 12.44
CA ASP A 139 7.85 6.05 12.94
C ASP A 139 7.14 4.68 13.06
N PHE A 140 7.56 3.72 12.24
CA PHE A 140 7.11 2.32 12.27
C PHE A 140 8.06 1.40 13.07
N ASN A 141 9.11 1.93 13.72
CA ASN A 141 9.84 1.20 14.77
C ASN A 141 9.17 1.26 16.13
N ALA A 142 8.28 2.23 16.33
CA ALA A 142 7.51 2.36 17.55
C ALA A 142 6.52 1.18 17.68
N SER A 143 5.32 1.42 18.20
CA SER A 143 4.27 0.40 18.19
C SER A 143 3.32 0.60 17.01
N PRO A 144 2.68 -0.47 16.49
CA PRO A 144 1.61 -0.36 15.50
C PRO A 144 0.54 0.67 15.86
N GLU A 145 0.19 0.76 17.14
CA GLU A 145 -0.78 1.74 17.64
C GLU A 145 -0.26 3.19 17.54
N GLN A 146 1.00 3.42 17.87
CA GLN A 146 1.61 4.74 17.78
C GLN A 146 1.72 5.19 16.32
N SER A 147 2.21 4.32 15.42
CA SER A 147 2.32 4.65 14.00
C SER A 147 0.93 4.92 13.39
N LEU A 148 -0.10 4.16 13.77
CA LEU A 148 -1.47 4.41 13.31
C LEU A 148 -2.00 5.76 13.81
N ARG A 149 -1.71 6.15 15.06
CA ARG A 149 -2.04 7.49 15.58
C ARG A 149 -1.34 8.59 14.79
N GLU A 150 -0.07 8.42 14.45
CA GLU A 150 0.67 9.40 13.64
C GLU A 150 0.10 9.54 12.22
N VAL A 151 -0.33 8.43 11.60
CA VAL A 151 -1.09 8.45 10.35
C VAL A 151 -2.38 9.25 10.50
N GLU A 152 -3.15 9.01 11.57
CA GLU A 152 -4.40 9.74 11.83
C GLU A 152 -4.18 11.24 12.05
N GLU A 153 -3.14 11.62 12.79
CA GLU A 153 -2.76 13.01 13.02
C GLU A 153 -2.26 13.72 11.75
N PHE A 154 -1.74 12.96 10.80
CA PHE A 154 -1.44 13.48 9.48
C PHE A 154 -2.72 13.71 8.68
N LEU A 155 -3.61 12.71 8.63
CA LEU A 155 -4.85 12.76 7.85
C LEU A 155 -5.87 13.79 8.39
N SER A 156 -5.96 13.96 9.71
CA SER A 156 -6.92 14.89 10.33
C SER A 156 -6.65 16.36 10.04
N ARG A 157 -5.41 16.71 9.65
CA ARG A 157 -5.02 18.09 9.30
C ARG A 157 -5.48 18.52 7.90
N LYS A 158 -6.08 17.62 7.12
CA LYS A 158 -6.64 17.91 5.79
C LYS A 158 -8.08 18.43 5.82
N HIS A 159 -8.69 18.60 7.00
CA HIS A 159 -10.02 19.16 7.19
C HIS A 159 -9.98 20.51 7.91
#